data_AF-A0A0X1TJ45-F1
#
_entry.id   AF-A0A0X1TJ45-F1
#
_cell.length_a   1.000
_cell.length_b   1.000
_cell.length_c   1.000
_cell.angle_alpha   90.00
_cell.angle_beta   90.00
_cell.angle_gamma   90.00
#
_symmetry.space_group_name_H-M   'P 1'
#
loop_
_entity.id
_entity.type
_entity.pdbx_description
1 polymer ?
#
loop_
_entity_poly.entity_id
_entity_poly.type
_entity_poly.pdbx_seq_one_letter_code
_entity_poly.pdbx_strand_id
1 'polypeptide(L)'
;MMKMKERVEWFKQWFQLYKKQLMIGVLALIVMFIAGVFAFNYQLKKVFNQAITYYQENDLFGFEEIRYDLYAQQGEAFDAFLTQEALETFEKFKAEDMSYYEAIGIAQRIESFANKSSNIQSFQEQIEQLNQSRKVFEKAESFAINKEWEQAYYHYQQVIESDPNYEKAQQLADSAKRWWIQEILVEAVTYYEEGDYEQSLTTIEKGLELSPGHEAFVDLQEAVHVAITEGQKENKWTEFKDKITSSIQSGIENIQGIFNKIFKR
;
A
#
# COMPACT_ATOMS: atom_id res chain seq x y z
N MET A 1 29.07 79.97 3.56
CA MET A 1 28.94 78.58 4.09
C MET A 1 27.99 78.63 5.28
N MET A 2 26.72 78.22 5.11
CA MET A 2 25.67 78.39 6.14
C MET A 2 26.02 77.57 7.41
N LYS A 3 25.95 78.20 8.59
CA LYS A 3 26.32 77.55 9.86
C LYS A 3 25.35 76.41 10.17
N MET A 4 25.84 75.31 10.75
CA MET A 4 25.05 74.09 10.99
C MET A 4 23.71 74.36 11.72
N LYS A 5 23.71 75.31 12.68
CA LYS A 5 22.48 75.73 13.39
C LYS A 5 21.46 76.41 12.47
N GLU A 6 21.90 77.24 11.54
CA GLU A 6 21.03 77.93 10.56
C GLU A 6 20.43 76.93 9.57
N ARG A 7 21.17 75.89 9.18
CA ARG A 7 20.64 74.81 8.33
C ARG A 7 19.54 74.02 9.04
N VAL A 8 19.69 73.76 10.34
CA VAL A 8 18.69 73.06 11.15
C VAL A 8 17.43 73.92 11.35
N GLU A 9 17.59 75.22 11.64
CA GLU A 9 16.49 76.19 11.74
C GLU A 9 15.73 76.32 10.42
N TRP A 10 16.47 76.48 9.31
CA TRP A 10 15.90 76.55 7.97
C TRP A 10 15.13 75.28 7.62
N PHE A 11 15.69 74.10 7.90
CA PHE A 11 15.02 72.83 7.65
C PHE A 11 13.75 72.68 8.49
N LYS A 12 13.76 73.13 9.75
CA LYS A 12 12.56 73.15 10.60
C LYS A 12 11.47 74.06 10.02
N GLN A 13 11.81 75.28 9.61
CA GLN A 13 10.84 76.21 9.02
C GLN A 13 10.29 75.69 7.69
N TRP A 14 11.17 75.17 6.83
CA TRP A 14 10.82 74.55 5.56
C TRP A 14 9.90 73.33 5.78
N PHE A 15 10.25 72.45 6.72
CA PHE A 15 9.43 71.30 7.06
C PHE A 15 8.05 71.73 7.58
N GLN A 16 7.95 72.78 8.39
CA GLN A 16 6.67 73.32 8.88
C GLN A 16 5.81 73.89 7.74
N LEU A 17 6.42 74.63 6.80
CA LEU A 17 5.73 75.20 5.64
C LEU A 17 5.18 74.13 4.69
N TYR A 18 5.96 73.08 4.44
CA TYR A 18 5.60 72.02 3.49
C TYR A 18 5.03 70.75 4.15
N LYS A 19 4.86 70.74 5.48
CA LYS A 19 4.45 69.55 6.27
C LYS A 19 3.22 68.86 5.71
N LYS A 20 2.20 69.63 5.29
CA LYS A 20 0.95 69.10 4.71
C LYS A 20 1.21 68.43 3.35
N GLN A 21 2.01 69.04 2.48
CA GLN A 21 2.34 68.48 1.16
C GLN A 21 3.24 67.25 1.29
N LEU A 22 4.21 67.26 2.21
CA LEU A 22 5.05 66.11 2.53
C LEU A 22 4.21 64.94 3.09
N MET A 23 3.25 65.22 3.97
CA MET A 23 2.34 64.21 4.53
C MET A 23 1.45 63.58 3.44
N ILE A 24 0.93 64.39 2.52
CA ILE A 24 0.15 63.91 1.36
C ILE A 24 1.04 63.05 0.45
N GLY A 25 2.28 63.47 0.19
CA GLY A 25 3.24 62.69 -0.60
C GLY A 25 3.57 61.34 0.03
N VAL A 26 3.77 61.28 1.36
CA VAL A 26 4.01 60.03 2.09
C VAL A 26 2.78 59.11 2.07
N LEU A 27 1.57 59.66 2.27
CA LEU A 27 0.32 58.90 2.16
C LEU A 27 0.14 58.30 0.76
N ALA A 28 0.43 59.07 -0.30
CA ALA A 28 0.36 58.59 -1.68
C ALA A 28 1.36 57.44 -1.95
N LEU A 29 2.57 57.51 -1.41
CA LEU A 29 3.56 56.44 -1.52
C LEU A 29 3.15 55.17 -0.78
N ILE A 30 2.56 55.30 0.41
CA ILE A 30 2.03 54.15 1.16
C ILE A 30 0.88 53.49 0.41
N VAL A 31 -0.05 54.27 -0.16
CA VAL A 31 -1.16 53.73 -0.96
C VAL A 31 -0.66 53.03 -2.23
N MET A 32 0.32 53.60 -2.94
CA MET A 32 0.95 52.94 -4.09
C MET A 32 1.67 51.65 -3.69
N PHE A 33 2.35 51.63 -2.54
CA PHE A 33 3.00 50.43 -2.03
C PHE A 33 1.97 49.34 -1.68
N ILE A 34 0.89 49.69 -0.97
CA ILE A 34 -0.19 48.77 -0.62
C ILE A 34 -0.88 48.25 -1.90
N ALA A 35 -1.16 49.12 -2.87
CA ALA A 35 -1.72 48.72 -4.16
C ALA A 35 -0.78 47.79 -4.94
N GLY A 36 0.53 48.04 -4.87
CA GLY A 36 1.56 47.17 -5.44
C GLY A 36 1.60 45.79 -4.78
N VAL A 37 1.58 45.72 -3.45
CA VAL A 37 1.51 44.44 -2.70
C VAL A 37 0.19 43.71 -2.99
N PHE A 38 -0.93 44.44 -3.09
CA PHE A 38 -2.23 43.86 -3.42
C PHE A 38 -2.27 43.31 -4.85
N ALA A 39 -1.78 44.08 -5.83
CA ALA A 39 -1.67 43.65 -7.22
C ALA A 39 -0.72 42.45 -7.37
N PHE A 40 0.39 42.45 -6.63
CA PHE A 40 1.32 41.33 -6.55
C PHE A 40 0.67 40.08 -5.96
N ASN A 41 -0.02 40.19 -4.82
CA ASN A 41 -0.77 39.08 -4.22
C ASN A 41 -1.91 38.55 -5.11
N TYR A 42 -2.59 39.42 -5.86
CA TYR A 42 -3.61 39.02 -6.82
C TYR A 42 -3.00 38.27 -8.03
N GLN A 43 -1.90 38.78 -8.59
CA GLN A 43 -1.14 38.12 -9.66
C GLN A 43 -0.62 36.75 -9.21
N LEU A 44 -0.08 36.64 -7.99
CA LEU A 44 0.35 35.37 -7.41
C LEU A 44 -0.80 34.35 -7.40
N LYS A 45 -1.95 34.71 -6.81
CA LYS A 45 -3.11 33.81 -6.78
C LYS A 45 -3.59 33.43 -8.19
N LYS A 46 -3.45 34.33 -9.17
CA LYS A 46 -3.81 34.05 -10.56
C LYS A 46 -2.94 32.95 -11.16
N VAL A 47 -1.62 33.05 -11.08
CA VAL A 47 -0.69 32.06 -11.66
C VAL A 47 -0.87 30.68 -11.02
N PHE A 48 -1.04 30.63 -9.71
CA PHE A 48 -1.33 29.37 -9.00
C PHE A 48 -2.65 28.75 -9.44
N ASN A 49 -3.74 29.53 -9.48
CA ASN A 49 -5.03 29.02 -9.93
C ASN A 49 -5.00 28.57 -11.39
N GLN A 50 -4.26 29.26 -12.25
CA GLN A 50 -4.04 28.83 -13.64
C GLN A 50 -3.30 27.50 -13.72
N ALA A 51 -2.27 27.30 -12.89
CA ALA A 51 -1.57 26.02 -12.78
C ALA A 51 -2.50 24.87 -12.36
N ILE A 52 -3.41 25.13 -11.42
CA ILE A 52 -4.44 24.15 -11.02
C ILE A 52 -5.40 23.87 -12.18
N THR A 53 -5.86 24.88 -12.92
CA THR A 53 -6.71 24.68 -14.11
C THR A 53 -6.02 23.81 -15.14
N TYR A 54 -4.78 24.14 -15.52
CA TYR A 54 -4.01 23.35 -16.49
C TYR A 54 -3.79 21.91 -16.01
N TYR A 55 -3.53 21.72 -14.72
CA TYR A 55 -3.44 20.38 -14.13
C TYR A 55 -4.75 19.60 -14.26
N GLN A 56 -5.89 20.21 -13.92
CA GLN A 56 -7.21 19.57 -13.97
C GLN A 56 -7.64 19.24 -15.40
N GLU A 57 -7.32 20.11 -16.37
CA GLU A 57 -7.59 19.93 -17.80
C GLU A 57 -6.55 19.04 -18.49
N ASN A 58 -5.50 18.63 -17.77
CA ASN A 58 -4.34 17.91 -18.29
C ASN A 58 -3.65 18.66 -19.46
N ASP A 59 -3.65 19.99 -19.41
CA ASP A 59 -3.01 20.88 -20.40
C ASP A 59 -1.55 21.15 -20.01
N LEU A 60 -0.69 20.19 -20.34
CA LEU A 60 0.76 20.35 -20.11
C LEU A 60 1.33 21.52 -20.91
N PHE A 61 0.82 21.78 -22.11
CA PHE A 61 1.34 22.84 -22.97
C PHE A 61 1.13 24.22 -22.34
N GLY A 62 -0.10 24.53 -21.91
CA GLY A 62 -0.40 25.78 -21.19
C GLY A 62 0.36 25.89 -19.87
N PHE A 63 0.58 24.77 -19.18
CA PHE A 63 1.36 24.75 -17.94
C PHE A 63 2.84 25.11 -18.15
N GLU A 64 3.47 24.63 -19.22
CA GLU A 64 4.87 24.96 -19.53
C GLU A 64 5.08 26.47 -19.71
N GLU A 65 4.08 27.19 -20.25
CA GLU A 65 4.15 28.64 -20.44
C GLU A 65 4.28 29.40 -19.12
N ILE A 66 3.71 28.88 -18.03
CA ILE A 66 3.70 29.52 -16.71
C ILE A 66 4.66 28.88 -15.71
N ARG A 67 5.29 27.75 -16.07
CA ARG A 67 6.07 26.90 -15.14
C ARG A 67 7.18 27.67 -14.44
N TYR A 68 7.97 28.46 -15.17
CA TYR A 68 9.06 29.23 -14.58
C TYR A 68 8.57 30.20 -13.51
N ASP A 69 7.55 30.99 -13.82
CA ASP A 69 6.99 32.00 -12.91
C ASP A 69 6.30 31.34 -11.69
N LEU A 70 5.59 30.24 -11.92
CA LEU A 70 4.97 29.43 -10.87
C LEU A 70 6.03 28.93 -9.89
N TYR A 71 7.09 28.26 -10.35
CA TYR A 71 8.09 27.68 -9.46
C TYR A 71 9.01 28.72 -8.82
N ALA A 72 9.21 29.89 -9.44
CA ALA A 72 9.94 30.99 -8.84
C ALA A 72 9.19 31.64 -7.65
N GLN A 73 7.86 31.54 -7.62
CA GLN A 73 7.02 32.29 -6.68
C GLN A 73 6.24 31.40 -5.71
N GLN A 74 5.73 30.25 -6.18
CA GLN A 74 4.77 29.38 -5.50
C GLN A 74 5.04 27.88 -5.72
N GLY A 75 6.26 27.51 -6.12
CA GLY A 75 6.64 26.12 -6.39
C GLY A 75 6.33 25.17 -5.22
N GLU A 76 6.68 25.57 -4.00
CA GLU A 76 6.42 24.75 -2.80
C GLU A 76 4.93 24.51 -2.56
N ALA A 77 4.08 25.52 -2.79
CA ALA A 77 2.64 25.40 -2.62
C ALA A 77 2.03 24.48 -3.70
N PHE A 78 2.55 24.53 -4.92
CA PHE A 78 2.09 23.67 -6.01
C PHE A 78 2.56 22.23 -5.83
N ASP A 79 3.82 22.02 -5.42
CA ASP A 79 4.33 20.71 -5.03
C ASP A 79 3.53 20.10 -3.87
N ALA A 80 3.11 20.90 -2.89
CA ALA A 80 2.25 20.45 -1.79
C ALA A 80 0.86 20.03 -2.28
N PHE A 81 0.27 20.78 -3.22
CA PHE A 81 -0.98 20.40 -3.89
C PHE A 81 -0.84 19.06 -4.61
N LEU A 82 0.20 18.87 -5.42
CA LEU A 82 0.46 17.61 -6.13
C LEU A 82 0.69 16.44 -5.16
N THR A 83 1.37 16.69 -4.03
CA THR A 83 1.57 15.69 -2.99
C THR A 83 0.26 15.27 -2.33
N GLN A 84 -0.61 16.23 -2.02
CA GLN A 84 -1.94 15.94 -1.46
C GLN A 84 -2.78 15.13 -2.44
N GLU A 85 -2.77 15.49 -3.72
CA GLU A 85 -3.48 14.76 -4.78
C GLU A 85 -2.97 13.31 -4.92
N ALA A 86 -1.65 13.11 -4.84
CA ALA A 86 -1.05 11.77 -4.84
C ALA A 86 -1.51 10.93 -3.63
N LEU A 87 -1.49 11.52 -2.42
CA LEU A 87 -1.95 10.85 -1.20
C LEU A 87 -3.43 10.46 -1.27
N GLU A 88 -4.30 11.37 -1.69
CA GLU A 88 -5.73 11.09 -1.85
C GLU A 88 -5.99 10.00 -2.90
N THR A 89 -5.23 10.02 -3.99
CA THR A 89 -5.28 8.99 -5.02
C THR A 89 -4.84 7.64 -4.47
N PHE A 90 -3.76 7.59 -3.68
CA PHE A 90 -3.30 6.36 -3.04
C PHE A 90 -4.37 5.78 -2.10
N GLU A 91 -4.95 6.60 -1.24
CA GLU A 91 -5.95 6.16 -0.26
C GLU A 91 -7.21 5.65 -0.94
N LYS A 92 -7.69 6.31 -1.99
CA LYS A 92 -8.82 5.81 -2.81
C LYS A 92 -8.49 4.50 -3.50
N PHE A 93 -7.29 4.38 -4.08
CA PHE A 93 -6.85 3.13 -4.70
C PHE A 93 -6.76 1.99 -3.68
N LYS A 94 -6.20 2.26 -2.49
CA LYS A 94 -6.10 1.32 -1.38
C LYS A 94 -7.47 0.88 -0.84
N ALA A 95 -8.43 1.81 -0.78
CA ALA A 95 -9.81 1.53 -0.40
C ALA A 95 -10.64 0.81 -1.48
N GLU A 96 -10.05 0.55 -2.67
CA GLU A 96 -10.75 -0.02 -3.84
C GLU A 96 -11.83 0.90 -4.44
N ASP A 97 -11.85 2.18 -4.08
CA ASP A 97 -12.74 3.21 -4.63
C ASP A 97 -12.25 3.79 -5.97
N MET A 98 -11.06 3.39 -6.41
CA MET A 98 -10.42 3.82 -7.65
C MET A 98 -9.72 2.65 -8.33
N SER A 99 -9.83 2.57 -9.67
CA SER A 99 -9.15 1.54 -10.44
C SER A 99 -7.65 1.81 -10.59
N TYR A 100 -6.88 0.75 -10.87
CA TYR A 100 -5.44 0.87 -11.16
C TYR A 100 -5.14 1.85 -12.30
N TYR A 101 -5.90 1.79 -13.39
CA TYR A 101 -5.69 2.65 -14.57
C TYR A 101 -5.93 4.12 -14.26
N GLU A 102 -6.95 4.43 -13.45
CA GLU A 102 -7.21 5.79 -12.98
C GLU A 102 -6.07 6.29 -12.08
N ALA A 103 -5.65 5.48 -11.10
CA ALA A 103 -4.58 5.84 -10.17
C ALA A 103 -3.24 6.10 -10.88
N ILE A 104 -2.85 5.22 -11.82
CA ILE A 104 -1.62 5.42 -12.62
C ILE A 104 -1.74 6.63 -13.55
N GLY A 105 -2.90 6.86 -14.18
CA GLY A 105 -3.12 8.04 -15.01
C GLY A 105 -2.94 9.34 -14.23
N ILE A 106 -3.45 9.40 -12.99
CA ILE A 106 -3.24 10.55 -12.10
C ILE A 106 -1.77 10.67 -11.70
N ALA A 107 -1.10 9.56 -11.37
CA ALA A 107 0.31 9.57 -11.00
C ALA A 107 1.23 10.08 -12.13
N GLN A 108 0.96 9.69 -13.38
CA GLN A 108 1.67 10.18 -14.58
C GLN A 108 1.42 11.66 -14.84
N ARG A 109 0.17 12.12 -14.62
CA ARG A 109 -0.17 13.54 -14.70
C ARG A 109 0.57 14.34 -13.64
N ILE A 110 0.58 13.88 -12.40
CA ILE A 110 1.34 14.52 -11.31
C ILE A 110 2.83 14.61 -11.68
N GLU A 111 3.42 13.54 -12.22
CA GLU A 111 4.81 13.52 -12.67
C GLU A 111 5.11 14.58 -13.73
N SER A 112 4.21 14.74 -14.70
CA SER A 112 4.36 15.68 -15.81
C SER A 112 4.31 17.15 -15.36
N PHE A 113 3.65 17.44 -14.24
CA PHE A 113 3.46 18.80 -13.72
C PHE A 113 4.43 19.17 -12.59
N ALA A 114 5.09 18.18 -11.98
CA ALA A 114 6.03 18.38 -10.89
C ALA A 114 7.41 18.86 -11.37
N ASN A 115 8.08 19.66 -10.54
CA ASN A 115 9.45 20.12 -10.80
C ASN A 115 10.52 19.14 -10.30
N LYS A 116 10.18 18.25 -9.36
CA LYS A 116 11.06 17.20 -8.84
C LYS A 116 10.40 15.83 -9.00
N SER A 117 10.92 15.00 -9.90
CA SER A 117 10.40 13.66 -10.20
C SER A 117 10.54 12.65 -9.05
N SER A 118 11.50 12.87 -8.13
CA SER A 118 11.89 11.87 -7.12
C SER A 118 10.78 11.51 -6.11
N ASN A 119 9.86 12.43 -5.81
CA ASN A 119 8.77 12.16 -4.85
C ASN A 119 7.56 11.46 -5.50
N ILE A 120 7.54 11.34 -6.83
CA ILE A 120 6.39 10.82 -7.60
C ILE A 120 6.71 9.45 -8.18
N GLN A 121 7.97 9.19 -8.50
CA GLN A 121 8.43 7.84 -8.83
C GLN A 121 8.09 6.85 -7.69
N SER A 122 8.26 7.27 -6.44
CA SER A 122 7.87 6.46 -5.27
C SER A 122 6.35 6.23 -5.19
N PHE A 123 5.52 7.13 -5.73
CA PHE A 123 4.07 7.01 -5.71
C PHE A 123 3.54 6.01 -6.75
N GLN A 124 4.06 6.08 -7.98
CA GLN A 124 3.75 5.08 -9.01
C GLN A 124 4.19 3.68 -8.58
N GLU A 125 5.39 3.56 -8.00
CA GLU A 125 5.91 2.31 -7.46
C GLU A 125 5.00 1.73 -6.37
N GLN A 126 4.47 2.55 -5.47
CA GLN A 126 3.53 2.11 -4.43
C GLN A 126 2.20 1.61 -5.01
N ILE A 127 1.64 2.30 -6.01
CA ILE A 127 0.42 1.83 -6.71
C ILE A 127 0.69 0.49 -7.39
N GLU A 128 1.83 0.37 -8.08
CA GLU A 128 2.19 -0.85 -8.79
C GLU A 128 2.39 -2.03 -7.83
N GLN A 129 3.13 -1.83 -6.74
CA GLN A 129 3.35 -2.86 -5.72
C GLN A 129 2.04 -3.37 -5.12
N LEU A 130 1.13 -2.46 -4.75
CA LEU A 130 -0.18 -2.84 -4.22
C LEU A 130 -1.04 -3.55 -5.27
N ASN A 131 -1.01 -3.10 -6.52
CA ASN A 131 -1.72 -3.77 -7.62
C ASN A 131 -1.20 -5.19 -7.88
N GLN A 132 0.12 -5.37 -7.86
CA GLN A 132 0.73 -6.69 -8.02
C GLN A 132 0.39 -7.60 -6.85
N SER A 133 0.46 -7.10 -5.62
CA SER A 133 0.03 -7.82 -4.41
C SER A 133 -1.43 -8.29 -4.54
N ARG A 134 -2.34 -7.43 -5.02
CA ARG A 134 -3.75 -7.81 -5.29
C ARG A 134 -3.91 -8.89 -6.34
N LYS A 135 -3.18 -8.83 -7.46
CA LYS A 135 -3.21 -9.88 -8.50
C LYS A 135 -2.74 -11.23 -7.97
N VAL A 136 -1.68 -11.22 -7.16
CA VAL A 136 -1.18 -12.45 -6.52
C VAL A 136 -2.21 -12.98 -5.53
N PHE A 137 -2.87 -12.09 -4.78
CA PHE A 137 -3.96 -12.46 -3.86
C PHE A 137 -5.16 -13.07 -4.58
N GLU A 138 -5.63 -12.49 -5.68
CA GLU A 138 -6.72 -13.04 -6.52
C GLU A 138 -6.36 -14.44 -7.05
N LYS A 139 -5.10 -14.62 -7.47
CA LYS A 139 -4.60 -15.92 -7.91
C LYS A 139 -4.60 -16.94 -6.77
N ALA A 140 -4.22 -16.53 -5.56
CA ALA A 140 -4.28 -17.37 -4.37
C ALA A 140 -5.74 -17.77 -4.02
N GLU A 141 -6.69 -16.84 -4.16
CA GLU A 141 -8.13 -17.13 -3.98
C GLU A 141 -8.62 -18.14 -5.03
N SER A 142 -8.20 -18.00 -6.30
CA SER A 142 -8.55 -18.96 -7.35
C SER A 142 -8.04 -20.38 -7.02
N PHE A 143 -6.80 -20.51 -6.58
CA PHE A 143 -6.26 -21.81 -6.17
C PHE A 143 -7.02 -22.38 -4.96
N ALA A 144 -7.34 -21.55 -3.97
CA ALA A 144 -8.11 -21.96 -2.81
C ALA A 144 -9.53 -22.45 -3.18
N ILE A 145 -10.20 -21.77 -4.13
CA ILE A 145 -11.51 -22.19 -4.65
C ILE A 145 -11.42 -23.55 -5.35
N ASN A 146 -10.34 -23.79 -6.09
CA ASN A 146 -10.08 -25.06 -6.75
C ASN A 146 -9.55 -26.15 -5.80
N LYS A 147 -9.37 -25.84 -4.51
CA LYS A 147 -8.76 -26.71 -3.49
C LYS A 147 -7.30 -27.08 -3.78
N GLU A 148 -6.61 -26.27 -4.57
CA GLU A 148 -5.17 -26.37 -4.83
C GLU A 148 -4.42 -25.69 -3.66
N TRP A 149 -4.43 -26.33 -2.49
CA TRP A 149 -4.08 -25.68 -1.22
C TRP A 149 -2.60 -25.31 -1.09
N GLU A 150 -1.70 -26.12 -1.67
CA GLU A 150 -0.27 -25.82 -1.75
C GLU A 150 -0.03 -24.51 -2.51
N GLN A 151 -0.59 -24.42 -3.71
CA GLN A 151 -0.47 -23.25 -4.58
C GLN A 151 -1.10 -22.03 -3.92
N ALA A 152 -2.28 -22.19 -3.32
CA ALA A 152 -2.94 -21.12 -2.58
C ALA A 152 -2.05 -20.60 -1.44
N TYR A 153 -1.51 -21.50 -0.60
CA TYR A 153 -0.62 -21.14 0.51
C TYR A 153 0.59 -20.33 0.03
N TYR A 154 1.32 -20.81 -0.98
CA TYR A 154 2.50 -20.11 -1.49
C TYR A 154 2.17 -18.75 -2.09
N HIS A 155 1.05 -18.60 -2.79
CA HIS A 155 0.66 -17.29 -3.32
C HIS A 155 0.22 -16.34 -2.20
N TYR A 156 -0.48 -16.80 -1.16
CA TYR A 156 -0.74 -15.95 0.01
C TYR A 156 0.54 -15.55 0.74
N GLN A 157 1.55 -16.42 0.85
CA GLN A 157 2.85 -16.05 1.41
C GLN A 157 3.54 -14.95 0.60
N GLN A 158 3.50 -15.00 -0.73
CA GLN A 158 4.02 -13.92 -1.60
C GLN A 158 3.30 -12.58 -1.36
N VAL A 159 1.98 -12.61 -1.13
CA VAL A 159 1.23 -11.41 -0.74
C VAL A 159 1.73 -10.87 0.60
N ILE A 160 1.93 -11.73 1.60
CA ILE A 160 2.40 -11.31 2.94
C ILE A 160 3.83 -10.76 2.89
N GLU A 161 4.71 -11.30 2.05
CA GLU A 161 6.07 -10.80 1.86
C GLU A 161 6.09 -9.39 1.24
N SER A 162 5.17 -9.11 0.31
CA SER A 162 5.09 -7.83 -0.40
C SER A 162 4.21 -6.79 0.29
N ASP A 163 3.16 -7.23 0.99
CA ASP A 163 2.26 -6.43 1.82
C ASP A 163 2.03 -7.12 3.18
N PRO A 164 2.97 -6.94 4.14
CA PRO A 164 2.88 -7.57 5.45
C PRO A 164 1.63 -7.18 6.26
N ASN A 165 0.95 -6.10 5.92
CA ASN A 165 -0.23 -5.61 6.65
C ASN A 165 -1.55 -6.13 6.07
N TYR A 166 -1.50 -7.00 5.05
CA TYR A 166 -2.70 -7.58 4.46
C TYR A 166 -3.26 -8.71 5.36
N GLU A 167 -4.03 -8.33 6.39
CA GLU A 167 -4.59 -9.25 7.40
C GLU A 167 -5.36 -10.42 6.77
N LYS A 168 -6.15 -10.16 5.72
CA LYS A 168 -6.91 -11.20 5.01
C LYS A 168 -5.99 -12.26 4.40
N ALA A 169 -4.85 -11.87 3.83
CA ALA A 169 -3.88 -12.82 3.25
C ALA A 169 -3.25 -13.71 4.32
N GLN A 170 -2.95 -13.18 5.51
CA GLN A 170 -2.43 -13.96 6.64
C GLN A 170 -3.45 -15.02 7.10
N GLN A 171 -4.69 -14.61 7.35
CA GLN A 171 -5.75 -15.53 7.78
C GLN A 171 -6.04 -16.64 6.77
N LEU A 172 -5.98 -16.30 5.48
CA LEU A 172 -6.19 -17.25 4.39
C LEU A 172 -4.97 -18.15 4.16
N ALA A 173 -3.75 -17.66 4.33
CA ALA A 173 -2.53 -18.48 4.31
C ALA A 173 -2.60 -19.57 5.38
N ASP A 174 -2.94 -19.21 6.62
CA ASP A 174 -3.08 -20.17 7.72
C ASP A 174 -4.16 -21.22 7.42
N SER A 175 -5.25 -20.80 6.79
CA SER A 175 -6.34 -21.70 6.42
C SER A 175 -5.95 -22.64 5.28
N ALA A 176 -5.28 -22.12 4.25
CA ALA A 176 -4.74 -22.91 3.15
C ALA A 176 -3.71 -23.92 3.66
N LYS A 177 -2.79 -23.51 4.55
CA LYS A 177 -1.82 -24.39 5.19
C LYS A 177 -2.50 -25.53 5.94
N ARG A 178 -3.55 -25.24 6.72
CA ARG A 178 -4.31 -26.27 7.45
C ARG A 178 -4.95 -27.28 6.49
N TRP A 179 -5.57 -26.82 5.41
CA TRP A 179 -6.17 -27.73 4.42
C TRP A 179 -5.13 -28.57 3.69
N TRP A 180 -4.00 -27.97 3.33
CA TRP A 180 -2.90 -28.67 2.69
C TRP A 180 -2.33 -29.78 3.59
N ILE A 181 -2.14 -29.50 4.88
CA ILE A 181 -1.75 -30.51 5.88
C ILE A 181 -2.73 -31.69 5.90
N GLN A 182 -4.04 -31.42 5.85
CA GLN A 182 -5.06 -32.49 5.83
C GLN A 182 -5.01 -33.32 4.55
N GLU A 183 -4.78 -32.69 3.40
CA GLU A 183 -4.63 -33.39 2.12
C GLU A 183 -3.41 -34.32 2.12
N ILE A 184 -2.25 -33.83 2.56
CA ILE A 184 -1.03 -34.64 2.72
C ILE A 184 -1.29 -35.82 3.67
N LEU A 185 -2.00 -35.58 4.78
CA LEU A 185 -2.31 -36.64 5.75
C LEU A 185 -3.21 -37.73 5.17
N VAL A 186 -4.24 -37.35 4.42
CA VAL A 186 -5.13 -38.30 3.72
C VAL A 186 -4.35 -39.11 2.69
N GLU A 187 -3.48 -38.46 1.92
CA GLU A 187 -2.62 -39.13 0.94
C GLU A 187 -1.68 -40.14 1.63
N ALA A 188 -0.99 -39.74 2.70
CA ALA A 188 -0.09 -40.62 3.46
C ALA A 188 -0.83 -41.84 4.06
N VAL A 189 -2.05 -41.62 4.56
CA VAL A 189 -2.93 -42.69 5.05
C VAL A 189 -3.34 -43.64 3.94
N THR A 190 -3.66 -43.10 2.75
CA THR A 190 -4.04 -43.91 1.59
C THR A 190 -2.89 -44.85 1.19
N TYR A 191 -1.66 -44.33 1.07
CA TYR A 191 -0.48 -45.16 0.82
C TYR A 191 -0.26 -46.22 1.91
N TYR A 192 -0.49 -45.88 3.19
CA TYR A 192 -0.40 -46.86 4.27
C TYR A 192 -1.40 -48.01 4.09
N GLU A 193 -2.68 -47.68 3.82
CA GLU A 193 -3.75 -48.65 3.64
C GLU A 193 -3.54 -49.53 2.40
N GLU A 194 -2.94 -48.98 1.35
CA GLU A 194 -2.51 -49.71 0.14
C GLU A 194 -1.25 -50.57 0.36
N GLY A 195 -0.56 -50.39 1.49
CA GLY A 195 0.68 -51.09 1.84
C GLY A 195 1.93 -50.51 1.19
N ASP A 196 1.81 -49.35 0.53
CA ASP A 196 2.94 -48.59 -0.02
C ASP A 196 3.60 -47.73 1.08
N TYR A 197 4.34 -48.41 1.95
CA TYR A 197 4.97 -47.77 3.11
C TYR A 197 6.07 -46.78 2.75
N GLU A 198 6.72 -46.96 1.60
CA GLU A 198 7.75 -46.04 1.13
C GLU A 198 7.12 -44.69 0.73
N GLN A 199 6.07 -44.71 -0.09
CA GLN A 199 5.35 -43.49 -0.45
C GLN A 199 4.64 -42.85 0.75
N SER A 200 4.12 -43.65 1.67
CA SER A 200 3.56 -43.15 2.93
C SER A 200 4.61 -42.35 3.73
N LEU A 201 5.82 -42.91 3.94
CA LEU A 201 6.91 -42.19 4.63
C LEU A 201 7.33 -40.91 3.92
N THR A 202 7.52 -40.94 2.59
CA THR A 202 7.87 -39.74 1.83
C THR A 202 6.79 -38.66 1.95
N THR A 203 5.52 -39.05 1.97
CA THR A 203 4.40 -38.11 2.11
C THR A 203 4.31 -37.54 3.52
N ILE A 204 4.57 -38.36 4.55
CA ILE A 204 4.66 -37.93 5.95
C ILE A 204 5.79 -36.91 6.14
N GLU A 205 6.95 -37.14 5.52
CA GLU A 205 8.09 -36.23 5.59
C GLU A 205 7.73 -34.84 5.05
N LYS A 206 7.06 -34.76 3.90
CA LYS A 206 6.52 -33.47 3.37
C LYS A 206 5.60 -32.78 4.38
N GLY A 207 4.73 -33.54 5.04
CA GLY A 207 3.83 -33.03 6.08
C GLY A 207 4.57 -32.47 7.30
N LEU A 208 5.64 -33.16 7.73
CA LEU A 208 6.49 -32.75 8.86
C LEU A 208 7.41 -31.58 8.52
N GLU A 209 7.85 -31.43 7.26
CA GLU A 209 8.54 -30.23 6.80
C GLU A 209 7.63 -29.00 6.91
N LEU A 210 6.36 -29.14 6.53
CA LEU A 210 5.37 -28.07 6.59
C LEU A 210 4.93 -27.74 8.03
N SER A 211 4.79 -28.75 8.88
CA SER A 211 4.40 -28.63 10.28
C SER A 211 5.25 -29.56 11.17
N PRO A 212 6.43 -29.10 11.61
CA PRO A 212 7.32 -29.88 12.45
C PRO A 212 6.63 -30.35 13.74
N GLY A 213 6.70 -31.65 14.01
CA GLY A 213 6.11 -32.26 15.22
C GLY A 213 4.57 -32.36 15.20
N HIS A 214 3.93 -32.23 14.03
CA HIS A 214 2.49 -32.45 13.91
C HIS A 214 2.13 -33.89 14.35
N GLU A 215 1.33 -33.99 15.41
CA GLU A 215 1.05 -35.25 16.12
C GLU A 215 0.60 -36.38 15.19
N ALA A 216 -0.34 -36.10 14.28
CA ALA A 216 -0.84 -37.10 13.32
C ALA A 216 0.27 -37.68 12.42
N PHE A 217 1.22 -36.85 11.97
CA PHE A 217 2.29 -37.32 11.11
C PHE A 217 3.30 -38.15 11.89
N VAL A 218 3.59 -37.77 13.14
CA VAL A 218 4.48 -38.52 14.03
C VAL A 218 3.88 -39.90 14.35
N ASP A 219 2.60 -39.95 14.71
CA ASP A 219 1.91 -41.20 15.02
C ASP A 219 1.83 -42.13 13.80
N LEU A 220 1.51 -41.57 12.62
CA LEU A 220 1.49 -42.34 11.38
C LEU A 220 2.88 -42.85 11.02
N GLN A 221 3.92 -42.03 11.21
CA GLN A 221 5.31 -42.42 10.99
C GLN A 221 5.67 -43.63 11.86
N GLU A 222 5.28 -43.64 13.13
CA GLU A 222 5.49 -44.79 14.03
C GLU A 222 4.76 -46.03 13.52
N ALA A 223 3.49 -45.89 13.12
CA ALA A 223 2.70 -47.00 12.59
C ALA A 223 3.31 -47.59 11.29
N VAL A 224 3.86 -46.75 10.41
CA VAL A 224 4.56 -47.20 9.19
C VAL A 224 5.83 -47.96 9.55
N HIS A 225 6.65 -47.44 10.46
CA HIS A 225 7.88 -48.12 10.88
C HIS A 225 7.60 -49.51 11.45
N VAL A 226 6.61 -49.65 12.34
CA VAL A 226 6.20 -50.94 12.90
C VAL A 226 5.69 -51.89 11.81
N ALA A 227 4.94 -51.39 10.84
CA ALA A 227 4.47 -52.20 9.72
C ALA A 227 5.62 -52.74 8.86
N ILE A 228 6.69 -51.95 8.65
CA ILE A 228 7.90 -52.35 7.91
C ILE A 228 8.74 -53.36 8.71
N THR A 229 8.98 -53.11 10.00
CA THR A 229 9.95 -53.87 10.80
C THR A 229 9.37 -55.14 11.42
N GLU A 230 8.13 -55.09 11.91
CA GLU A 230 7.52 -56.15 12.71
C GLU A 230 6.42 -56.90 11.95
N GLY A 231 5.96 -56.36 10.81
CA GLY A 231 4.83 -56.90 10.07
C GLY A 231 3.49 -56.83 10.84
N GLN A 232 3.48 -56.18 12.01
CA GLN A 232 2.30 -56.02 12.88
C GLN A 232 1.49 -54.79 12.48
N LYS A 233 0.84 -54.86 11.32
CA LYS A 233 0.04 -53.76 10.78
C LYS A 233 -1.13 -53.36 11.70
N GLU A 234 -1.83 -54.34 12.28
CA GLU A 234 -3.15 -54.12 12.87
C GLU A 234 -3.16 -53.26 14.15
N ASN A 235 -2.24 -53.46 15.09
CA ASN A 235 -2.35 -52.89 16.44
C ASN A 235 -2.12 -51.37 16.45
N LYS A 236 -0.98 -50.92 15.90
CA LYS A 236 -0.62 -49.50 15.84
C LYS A 236 -1.49 -48.73 14.85
N TRP A 237 -1.87 -49.38 13.75
CA TRP A 237 -2.81 -48.81 12.80
C TRP A 237 -4.18 -48.53 13.41
N THR A 238 -4.72 -49.47 14.20
CA THR A 238 -6.03 -49.29 14.84
C THR A 238 -6.00 -48.13 15.85
N GLU A 239 -4.96 -48.06 16.69
CA GLU A 239 -4.76 -46.96 17.64
C GLU A 239 -4.70 -45.59 16.93
N PHE A 240 -3.92 -45.50 15.85
CA PHE A 240 -3.84 -44.30 15.03
C PHE A 240 -5.18 -43.93 14.38
N LYS A 241 -5.86 -44.90 13.75
CA LYS A 241 -7.11 -44.69 13.00
C LYS A 241 -8.22 -44.16 13.91
N ASP A 242 -8.34 -44.70 15.13
CA ASP A 242 -9.32 -44.24 16.12
C ASP A 242 -9.04 -42.80 16.55
N LYS A 243 -7.77 -42.47 16.82
CA LYS A 243 -7.33 -41.13 17.21
C LYS A 243 -7.61 -40.10 16.11
N ILE A 244 -7.27 -40.42 14.86
CA ILE A 244 -7.39 -39.51 13.73
C ILE A 244 -8.84 -39.29 13.30
N THR A 245 -9.66 -40.33 13.30
CA THR A 245 -11.09 -40.21 12.97
C THR A 245 -11.78 -39.20 13.89
N SER A 246 -11.47 -39.24 15.20
CA SER A 246 -12.01 -38.27 16.15
C SER A 246 -11.50 -36.84 15.93
N SER A 247 -10.24 -36.70 15.54
CA SER A 247 -9.58 -35.40 15.39
C SER A 247 -9.98 -34.68 14.10
N ILE A 248 -10.03 -35.41 12.98
CA ILE A 248 -10.44 -34.91 11.65
C ILE A 248 -11.87 -34.41 11.68
N GLN A 249 -12.80 -35.15 12.30
CA GLN A 249 -14.21 -34.75 12.40
C GLN A 249 -14.34 -33.35 13.04
N SER A 250 -13.64 -33.11 14.15
CA SER A 250 -13.66 -31.81 14.85
C SER A 250 -12.96 -30.69 14.05
N GLY A 251 -11.87 -31.03 13.36
CA GLY A 251 -11.08 -30.08 12.57
C GLY A 251 -11.82 -29.60 11.32
N ILE A 252 -12.46 -30.51 10.58
CA ILE A 252 -13.23 -30.17 9.37
C ILE A 252 -14.37 -29.20 9.69
N GLU A 253 -15.12 -29.44 10.78
CA GLU A 253 -16.23 -28.57 11.20
C GLU A 253 -15.76 -27.14 11.51
N ASN A 254 -14.63 -27.00 12.20
CA ASN A 254 -14.05 -25.70 12.53
C ASN A 254 -13.54 -24.95 11.29
N ILE A 255 -12.81 -25.64 10.41
CA ILE A 255 -12.22 -25.03 9.20
C ILE A 255 -13.33 -24.65 8.19
N GLN A 256 -14.35 -25.49 8.00
CA GLN A 256 -15.50 -25.15 7.15
C GLN A 256 -16.24 -23.91 7.67
N GLY A 257 -16.32 -23.71 8.99
CA GLY A 257 -16.86 -22.49 9.59
C GLY A 257 -16.07 -21.24 9.20
N ILE A 258 -14.73 -21.29 9.29
CA ILE A 258 -13.85 -20.18 8.91
C ILE A 258 -13.92 -19.90 7.40
N PHE A 259 -13.83 -20.94 6.57
CA PHE A 259 -13.89 -20.80 5.11
C PHE A 259 -15.24 -20.20 4.67
N ASN A 260 -16.36 -20.70 5.21
CA ASN A 260 -17.68 -20.15 4.91
C ASN A 260 -17.80 -18.68 5.35
N LYS A 261 -17.23 -18.30 6.49
CA LYS A 261 -17.25 -16.92 6.97
C LYS A 261 -16.44 -15.97 6.09
N ILE A 262 -15.34 -16.44 5.50
CA ILE A 262 -14.44 -15.61 4.69
C ILE A 262 -14.90 -15.55 3.23
N PHE A 263 -15.42 -16.65 2.67
CA PHE A 263 -15.76 -16.76 1.25
C PHE A 263 -17.25 -16.64 0.91
N LYS A 264 -18.18 -16.73 1.88
CA LYS A 264 -19.57 -16.30 1.63
C LYS A 264 -19.67 -14.80 1.78
N ARG A 265 -19.67 -14.10 0.64
CA ARG A 265 -20.33 -12.80 0.46
C ARG A 265 -21.81 -13.02 0.19
#